data_AF-A0A2M7KLX8-F1
#
_entry.id   AF-A0A2M7KLX8-F1
#
_cell.length_a   1.000
_cell.length_b   1.000
_cell.length_c   1.000
_cell.angle_alpha   90.00
_cell.angle_beta   90.00
_cell.angle_gamma   90.00
#
_symmetry.space_group_name_H-M   'P 1'
#
loop_
_entity.id
_entity.type
_entity.pdbx_description
1 polymer ?
#
loop_
_entity_poly.entity_id
_entity_poly.type
_entity_poly.pdbx_seq_one_letter_code
_entity_poly.pdbx_strand_id
1 'polypeptide(L)' 'MQALRYESEVTPRGTLRLPRLPLKKGTLVEVIVLAPEERGAFGGLLKASESSLDFWNNPIDDELWNDA' A
#
# COMPACT_ATOMS: atom_id res chain seq x y z
N MET A 1 -3.81 6.25 21.72
CA MET A 1 -4.38 4.91 21.53
C MET A 1 -3.35 4.08 20.78
N GLN A 2 -2.93 2.93 21.32
CA GLN A 2 -1.94 2.07 20.67
C GLN A 2 -2.66 0.98 19.87
N ALA A 3 -2.59 1.05 18.55
CA ALA A 3 -3.14 0.02 17.68
C ALA A 3 -2.17 -1.16 17.60
N LEU A 4 -2.68 -2.38 17.75
CA LEU A 4 -1.90 -3.61 17.56
C LEU A 4 -2.15 -4.12 16.14
N ARG A 5 -1.11 -4.18 15.30
CA ARG A 5 -1.17 -4.78 13.97
C ARG A 5 -0.54 -6.17 14.03
N TYR A 6 -1.30 -7.17 13.61
CA TYR A 6 -0.84 -8.54 13.45
C TYR A 6 -1.12 -9.00 12.02
N GLU A 7 -0.13 -9.64 11.39
CA GLU A 7 -0.31 -10.33 10.13
C GLU A 7 -0.55 -11.81 10.43
N SER A 8 -1.64 -12.36 9.90
CA SER A 8 -2.01 -13.77 10.07
C SER A 8 -2.52 -14.30 8.75
N GLU A 9 -2.15 -15.52 8.43
CA GLU A 9 -2.73 -16.25 7.31
C GLU A 9 -4.11 -16.81 7.70
N VAL A 10 -4.99 -16.85 6.70
CA VAL A 10 -6.29 -17.52 6.83
C VAL A 10 -6.02 -19.02 6.76
N THR A 11 -6.48 -19.75 7.77
CA THR A 11 -6.33 -21.21 7.80
C THR A 11 -7.12 -21.87 6.67
N PRO A 12 -6.85 -23.15 6.32
CA PRO A 12 -7.62 -23.87 5.30
C PRO A 12 -9.13 -23.98 5.60
N ARG A 13 -9.55 -23.70 6.83
CA ARG A 13 -10.96 -23.68 7.26
C ARG A 13 -11.62 -22.30 7.15
N GLY A 14 -10.93 -21.31 6.59
CA GLY A 14 -11.44 -19.95 6.46
C GLY A 14 -11.43 -19.13 7.75
N THR A 15 -10.69 -19.54 8.78
CA THR A 15 -10.61 -18.84 10.07
C THR A 15 -9.24 -18.20 10.30
N LEU A 16 -9.22 -17.09 11.04
CA LEU A 16 -8.00 -16.42 11.50
C LEU A 16 -7.59 -16.94 12.89
N ARG A 17 -6.30 -17.18 13.11
CA ARG A 17 -5.76 -17.53 14.44
C ARG A 17 -5.07 -16.30 15.03
N LEU A 18 -5.74 -15.64 15.97
CA LEU A 18 -5.15 -14.51 16.68
C LEU A 18 -4.16 -15.01 17.75
N PRO A 19 -2.98 -14.36 17.89
CA PRO A 19 -2.10 -14.60 19.01
C PRO A 19 -2.75 -14.11 20.30
N ARG A 20 -2.14 -14.45 21.44
CA ARG A 20 -2.59 -13.94 22.74
C ARG A 20 -2.46 -12.43 22.78
N LEU A 21 -3.60 -11.73 22.80
CA LEU A 21 -3.64 -10.28 22.89
C LEU A 21 -3.30 -9.84 24.33
N PRO A 22 -2.47 -8.81 24.52
CA PRO A 22 -2.15 -8.26 25.85
C PRO A 22 -3.30 -7.38 26.39
N LEU A 23 -4.53 -7.89 26.32
CA LEU A 23 -5.74 -7.20 26.73
C LEU A 23 -6.37 -7.88 27.94
N LYS A 24 -7.08 -7.09 28.74
CA LYS A 24 -7.81 -7.62 29.90
C LYS A 24 -9.01 -8.46 29.43
N LYS A 25 -9.39 -9.44 30.23
CA LYS A 25 -10.59 -10.25 29.97
C LYS A 25 -11.82 -9.33 29.91
N GLY A 26 -12.65 -9.49 28.88
CA GLY A 26 -13.88 -8.72 28.68
C GLY A 26 -13.69 -7.37 27.99
N THR A 27 -12.47 -7.02 27.57
CA THR A 27 -12.25 -5.84 26.72
C THR A 27 -12.93 -6.03 25.36
N LEU A 28 -13.82 -5.11 24.99
CA LEU A 28 -14.39 -5.03 23.65
C LEU A 28 -13.30 -4.59 22.67
N VAL A 29 -13.20 -5.29 21.56
CA VAL A 29 -12.23 -4.99 20.50
C VAL A 29 -12.93 -4.95 19.15
N GLU A 30 -12.43 -4.10 18.27
CA GLU A 30 -12.77 -4.07 16.86
C GLU A 30 -11.67 -4.80 16.08
N VAL A 31 -12.04 -5.64 15.11
CA VAL A 31 -11.10 -6.37 14.25
C VAL A 31 -11.31 -5.90 12.82
N ILE A 32 -10.28 -5.33 12.23
CA ILE A 32 -10.26 -4.93 10.82
C ILE A 32 -9.49 -5.98 10.05
N VAL A 33 -10.15 -6.65 9.10
CA VAL A 33 -9.53 -7.64 8.21
C VAL A 33 -9.23 -6.93 6.89
N LEU A 34 -7.95 -6.71 6.63
CA LEU A 34 -7.48 -6.19 5.35
C LEU A 34 -6.91 -7.37 4.57
N ALA A 35 -7.51 -7.69 3.43
CA ALA A 35 -6.79 -8.49 2.44
C ALA A 35 -5.57 -7.65 2.03
N PRO A 36 -4.36 -8.23 1.98
CA PRO A 36 -3.24 -7.50 1.39
C PRO A 36 -3.69 -7.10 -0.01
N GLU A 37 -3.66 -5.78 -0.31
CA GLU A 37 -3.70 -5.36 -1.70
C GLU A 37 -2.63 -6.15 -2.44
N GLU A 38 -2.93 -6.59 -3.66
CA GLU A 38 -1.90 -7.19 -4.49
C GLU A 38 -0.68 -6.28 -4.40
N ARG A 39 0.49 -6.85 -4.08
CA ARG A 39 1.75 -6.08 -4.00
C ARG A 39 2.06 -5.31 -5.30
N GLY A 40 1.23 -5.44 -6.35
CA GLY A 40 1.21 -4.67 -7.59
C GLY A 40 0.39 -3.37 -7.61
N ALA A 41 -0.34 -2.97 -6.56
CA ALA A 41 -1.04 -1.67 -6.56
C ALA A 41 -0.07 -0.48 -6.69
N PHE A 42 1.14 -0.61 -6.11
CA PHE A 42 2.25 0.33 -6.35
C PHE A 42 2.78 0.30 -7.78
N GLY A 43 2.70 -0.84 -8.46
CA GLY A 43 3.14 -0.97 -9.85
C GLY A 43 2.33 -0.09 -10.80
N GLY A 44 1.02 0.07 -10.54
CA GLY A 44 0.18 1.00 -11.29
C GLY A 44 0.58 2.46 -11.07
N LEU A 45 0.85 2.85 -9.83
CA LEU A 45 1.28 4.21 -9.48
C LEU A 45 2.67 4.55 -10.03
N LEU A 46 3.60 3.59 -9.99
CA LEU A 46 4.93 3.74 -10.58
C LEU A 46 4.83 3.90 -12.10
N LYS A 47 4.08 3.02 -12.77
CA LYS A 47 3.86 3.09 -14.22
C LYS A 47 3.19 4.40 -14.67
N ALA A 48 2.22 4.89 -13.89
CA ALA A 48 1.58 6.18 -14.17
C ALA A 48 2.54 7.37 -14.01
N SER A 49 3.44 7.31 -13.02
CA SER A 49 4.47 8.33 -12.80
C SER A 49 5.48 8.35 -13.95
N GLU A 50 5.92 7.19 -14.42
CA GLU A 50 6.85 7.06 -15.57
C GLU A 50 6.22 7.55 -16.88
N SER A 51 4.93 7.31 -17.11
CA SER A 51 4.24 7.79 -18.32
C SER A 51 4.08 9.31 -18.41
N SER A 52 4.29 10.04 -17.31
CA SER A 52 4.24 11.51 -17.28
C SER A 52 5.59 12.15 -17.62
N LEU A 53 6.66 11.36 -17.77
CA LEU A 53 7.99 11.89 -18.14
C LEU A 53 8.04 12.32 -19.60
N ASP A 54 7.31 11.65 -20.49
CA ASP A 54 7.23 12.00 -21.91
C ASP A 54 6.60 13.38 -22.14
N PHE A 55 5.72 13.85 -21.22
CA PHE A 55 5.16 15.20 -21.27
C PHE A 55 6.23 16.29 -21.15
N TRP A 56 7.30 16.03 -20.39
CA TRP A 56 8.43 16.95 -20.21
C TRP A 56 9.56 16.73 -21.24
N ASN A 57 9.51 15.64 -22.01
CA ASN A 57 10.49 15.33 -23.04
C ASN A 57 10.07 15.97 -24.39
N ASN A 58 10.18 17.29 -24.46
CA ASN A 58 9.82 18.08 -25.62
C ASN A 58 11.07 18.60 -26.34
N PRO A 59 11.41 18.11 -27.55
CA PRO A 59 12.57 18.57 -28.30
C PRO A 59 12.57 20.08 -28.60
N ILE A 60 11.38 20.70 -28.67
CA ILE A 60 11.25 22.15 -28.89
C ILE A 60 11.72 22.92 -27.64
N ASP A 61 11.47 22.39 -26.45
CA ASP A 61 11.94 23.01 -25.21
C ASP A 61 13.47 22.97 -25.15
N ASP A 62 14.07 21.86 -25.58
CA ASP A 62 15.53 21.74 -25.65
C ASP A 62 16.17 22.71 -26.66
N GLU A 63 15.52 22.98 -27.79
CA GLU A 63 16.00 23.91 -28.82
C GLU A 63 15.79 25.39 -28.44
N LEU A 64 14.72 25.71 -27.71
CA LEU A 64 14.33 27.10 -27.45
C LEU A 64 14.77 27.61 -26.07
N TRP A 65 14.87 26.73 -25.06
CA TRP A 65 15.15 27.15 -23.67
C TRP A 65 16.60 26.93 -23.24
N ASN A 66 17.36 26.04 -23.90
CA ASN A 66 18.76 25.79 -23.53
C ASN A 66 19.77 26.72 -24.24
N ASP A 67 19.32 27.63 -25.12
CA ASP A 67 20.17 28.59 -25.84
C ASP A 67 20.30 29.92 -25.04
N ALA A 68 20.73 29.82 -23.79
CA ALA A 68 20.97 30.94 -22.86
C ALA A 68 22.44 31.33 -22.75
#